data_AF-A0A4Q3IPB2-F1
#
_entry.id   AF-A0A4Q3IPB2-F1
#
_cell.length_a   1.000
_cell.length_b   1.000
_cell.length_c   1.000
_cell.angle_alpha   90.00
_cell.angle_beta   90.00
_cell.angle_gamma   90.00
#
_symmetry.space_group_name_H-M   'P 1'
#
loop_
_entity.id
_entity.type
_entity.pdbx_description
1 polymer ?
#
loop_
_entity_poly.entity_id
_entity_poly.type
_entity_poly.pdbx_seq_one_letter_code
_entity_poly.pdbx_strand_id
1 'polypeptide(L)'
;MLYFLGQLGESLAAFNVFRYITFRTAGAVVTALFFVFLFGPGMIAGLRIRQGRGQPIREDGPQSHLLTKKGTPTMGGLMILSGAVTSILMWSNLANGYVWCVLFVTIAFGA
;
A
#
# COMPACT_ATOMS: atom_id res chain seq x y z
N MET A 1 14.82 5.22 0.47
CA MET A 1 15.32 6.30 1.36
C MET A 1 15.98 5.75 2.63
N LEU A 2 15.34 4.82 3.35
CA LEU A 2 15.88 4.17 4.55
C LEU A 2 17.01 3.17 4.26
N TYR A 3 17.08 2.64 3.04
CA TYR A 3 18.20 1.79 2.60
C TYR A 3 19.58 2.45 2.80
N PHE A 4 19.67 3.77 2.57
CA PHE A 4 20.93 4.50 2.69
C PHE A 4 21.40 4.65 4.15
N LEU A 5 20.52 4.49 5.14
CA LEU A 5 20.93 4.48 6.55
C LEU A 5 21.88 3.32 6.86
N GLY A 6 21.83 2.22 6.11
CA GLY A 6 22.78 1.12 6.24
C GLY A 6 24.23 1.50 5.92
N GLN A 7 24.47 2.63 5.25
CA GLN A 7 25.82 3.17 5.01
C GLN A 7 26.42 3.80 6.28
N LEU A 8 25.60 4.26 7.22
CA LEU A 8 26.03 4.76 8.53
C LEU A 8 26.36 3.62 9.53
N GLY A 9 26.21 2.36 9.12
CA GLY A 9 26.54 1.19 9.92
C GLY A 9 28.00 1.10 10.34
N GLU A 10 28.90 1.75 9.58
CA GLU A 10 30.32 1.87 9.93
C GLU A 10 30.56 2.79 11.13
N SER A 11 29.70 3.79 11.33
CA SER A 11 29.77 4.71 12.48
C SER A 11 28.95 4.23 13.68
N LEU A 12 27.80 3.60 13.44
CA LEU A 12 26.91 3.10 14.49
C LEU A 12 26.36 1.71 14.11
N ALA A 13 26.74 0.69 14.88
CA ALA A 13 26.39 -0.71 14.62
C ALA A 13 24.87 -0.97 14.51
N ALA A 14 24.03 -0.17 15.17
CA ALA A 14 22.57 -0.27 15.09
C ALA A 14 22.03 -0.13 13.65
N PHE A 15 22.70 0.64 12.78
CA PHE A 15 22.25 0.82 11.40
C PHE A 15 22.56 -0.37 10.47
N ASN A 16 23.38 -1.34 10.91
CA ASN A 16 23.63 -2.56 10.12
C ASN A 16 22.36 -3.36 9.86
N VAL A 17 21.34 -3.19 10.72
CA VAL A 17 20.04 -3.84 10.58
C VAL A 17 19.38 -3.51 9.22
N PHE A 18 19.60 -2.31 8.68
CA PHE A 18 19.07 -1.89 7.37
C PHE A 18 19.77 -2.56 6.17
N ARG A 19 20.92 -3.22 6.37
CA ARG A 19 21.59 -3.97 5.29
C ARG A 19 20.87 -5.29 5.00
N TYR A 20 20.26 -5.90 6.01
CA TYR A 20 19.53 -7.16 5.86
C TYR A 20 18.25 -6.98 5.06
N ILE A 21 18.05 -7.82 4.05
CA ILE A 21 16.83 -7.79 3.23
C ILE A 21 15.60 -8.19 4.05
N THR A 22 15.72 -9.16 4.95
CA THR A 22 14.63 -9.64 5.82
C THR A 22 14.06 -8.52 6.68
N PHE A 23 14.91 -7.72 7.32
CA PHE A 23 14.48 -6.57 8.12
C PHE A 23 13.77 -5.53 7.27
N ARG A 24 14.33 -5.18 6.11
CA ARG A 24 13.71 -4.21 5.20
C ARG A 24 12.36 -4.69 4.69
N THR A 25 12.23 -5.97 4.36
CA THR A 25 10.95 -6.57 3.94
C THR A 25 9.92 -6.51 5.06
N ALA A 26 10.29 -6.90 6.28
CA ALA A 26 9.39 -6.80 7.44
C ALA A 26 8.97 -5.34 7.71
N GLY A 27 9.93 -4.41 7.68
CA GLY A 27 9.69 -2.98 7.81
C GLY A 27 8.74 -2.44 6.74
N ALA A 28 8.91 -2.87 5.49
CA ALA A 28 8.03 -2.49 4.38
C ALA A 28 6.60 -2.99 4.57
N VAL A 29 6.42 -4.24 4.99
CA VAL A 29 5.09 -4.83 5.28
C VAL A 29 4.38 -4.05 6.38
N VAL A 30 5.09 -3.80 7.50
CA VAL A 30 4.55 -3.04 8.63
C VAL A 30 4.22 -1.61 8.23
N THR A 31 5.08 -0.96 7.46
CA THR A 31 4.86 0.41 6.96
C THR A 31 3.63 0.49 6.07
N ALA A 32 3.47 -0.45 5.13
CA ALA A 32 2.29 -0.51 4.27
C ALA A 32 1.01 -0.73 5.06
N LEU A 33 1.04 -1.60 6.08
CA LEU A 33 -0.08 -1.87 6.97
C LEU A 33 -0.51 -0.59 7.73
N PHE A 34 0.43 0.08 8.38
CA PHE A 34 0.14 1.32 9.11
C PHE A 34 -0.35 2.42 8.18
N PHE A 35 0.23 2.56 7.00
CA PHE A 35 -0.23 3.51 5.99
C PHE A 35 -1.70 3.28 5.65
N VAL A 36 -2.08 2.04 5.32
CA VAL A 36 -3.47 1.71 4.97
C VAL A 36 -4.40 1.88 6.17
N PHE A 37 -3.98 1.53 7.39
CA PHE A 37 -4.82 1.74 8.58
C PHE A 37 -5.07 3.22 8.89
N LEU A 38 -4.04 4.06 8.78
CA LEU A 38 -4.14 5.49 9.09
C LEU A 38 -4.89 6.26 8.01
N PHE A 39 -4.57 6.04 6.74
CA PHE A 39 -5.12 6.82 5.63
C PHE A 39 -6.33 6.16 4.96
N GLY A 40 -6.55 4.86 5.17
CA GLY A 40 -7.63 4.08 4.57
C GLY A 40 -9.03 4.63 4.83
N PRO A 41 -9.42 5.01 6.07
CA PRO A 41 -10.73 5.59 6.33
C PRO A 41 -11.00 6.87 5.51
N GLY A 42 -9.98 7.73 5.37
CA GLY A 42 -10.07 8.94 4.55
C GLY A 42 -10.23 8.64 3.06
N MET A 43 -9.49 7.65 2.55
CA MET A 43 -9.63 7.18 1.17
C MET A 43 -11.03 6.61 0.91
N ILE A 44 -11.56 5.79 1.82
CA ILE A 44 -12.91 5.22 1.73
C ILE A 44 -13.97 6.32 1.71
N ALA A 45 -13.86 7.31 2.61
CA ALA A 45 -14.80 8.43 2.65
C ALA A 45 -14.78 9.24 1.34
N GLY A 46 -13.59 9.55 0.82
CA GLY A 46 -13.43 10.25 -0.46
C GLY A 46 -14.00 9.46 -1.64
N LEU A 47 -13.77 8.14 -1.68
CA LEU A 47 -14.29 7.26 -2.73
C LEU A 47 -15.81 7.13 -2.66
N ARG A 48 -16.40 7.06 -1.46
CA ARG A 48 -17.86 7.02 -1.29
C ARG A 48 -18.53 8.26 -1.88
N ILE A 49 -17.95 9.44 -1.68
CA ILE A 49 -18.45 10.70 -2.27
C ILE A 49 -18.37 10.65 -3.80
N ARG A 50 -17.25 10.17 -4.37
CA ARG A 50 -17.02 10.15 -5.82
C ARG A 50 -17.82 9.08 -6.57
N GLN A 51 -18.02 7.90 -5.98
CA GLN A 51 -18.72 6.79 -6.63
C GLN A 51 -20.23 6.76 -6.34
N GLY A 52 -20.70 7.42 -5.29
CA GLY A 52 -22.12 7.68 -5.00
C GLY A 52 -22.95 6.43 -4.67
N ARG A 53 -23.15 5.52 -5.63
CA ARG A 53 -24.03 4.34 -5.52
C ARG A 53 -23.33 3.04 -5.11
N GLY A 54 -22.02 3.09 -4.87
CA GLY A 54 -21.23 1.91 -4.48
C GLY A 54 -21.24 0.82 -5.55
N GLN A 55 -20.91 -0.40 -5.16
CA GLN A 55 -20.90 -1.56 -6.07
C GLN A 55 -22.33 -1.94 -6.49
N PRO A 56 -22.61 -2.22 -7.79
CA PRO A 56 -23.87 -2.81 -8.20
C PRO A 56 -24.07 -4.14 -7.47
N ILE A 57 -25.07 -4.21 -6.60
CA ILE A 57 -25.36 -5.44 -5.85
C ILE A 57 -26.28 -6.30 -6.71
N ARG A 58 -25.91 -7.56 -6.92
CA ARG A 58 -26.76 -8.52 -7.63
C ARG A 58 -28.01 -8.82 -6.79
N GLU A 59 -29.17 -8.72 -7.41
CA GLU A 59 -30.49 -8.97 -6.80
C GLU A 59 -30.68 -10.47 -6.47
N ASP A 60 -30.02 -11.36 -7.21
CA ASP A 60 -30.08 -12.82 -7.10
C ASP A 60 -29.37 -13.39 -5.84
N GLY A 61 -28.87 -12.53 -4.94
CA GLY A 61 -28.15 -12.91 -3.71
C GLY A 61 -29.03 -12.95 -2.44
N PRO A 62 -28.45 -13.38 -1.30
CA PRO A 62 -29.13 -13.31 -0.01
C PRO A 62 -29.55 -11.87 0.31
N GLN A 63 -30.78 -11.65 0.79
CA GLN A 63 -31.29 -10.30 1.11
C GLN A 63 -30.42 -9.53 2.12
N SER A 64 -29.70 -10.25 3.00
CA SER A 64 -28.74 -9.66 3.93
C SER A 64 -27.58 -8.94 3.24
N HIS A 65 -27.14 -9.40 2.05
CA HIS A 65 -26.07 -8.78 1.28
C HIS A 65 -26.51 -7.44 0.65
N LEU A 66 -27.78 -7.33 0.26
CA LEU A 66 -28.36 -6.09 -0.27
C LEU A 66 -28.38 -4.98 0.79
N LEU A 67 -28.56 -5.34 2.07
CA LEU A 67 -28.55 -4.39 3.18
C LEU A 67 -27.14 -4.03 3.66
N THR A 68 -26.24 -5.01 3.78
CA THR A 68 -24.90 -4.79 4.36
C THR A 68 -23.86 -4.25 3.39
N LYS A 69 -23.97 -4.53 2.08
CA LYS A 69 -22.98 -4.06 1.09
C LYS A 69 -23.37 -2.73 0.43
N LYS A 70 -24.53 -2.18 0.78
CA LYS A 70 -25.05 -0.93 0.23
C LYS A 70 -24.16 0.25 0.62
N GLY A 71 -23.64 0.98 -0.38
CA GLY A 71 -22.81 2.17 -0.16
C GLY A 71 -21.34 1.88 0.18
N THR A 72 -20.86 0.64 0.02
CA THR A 72 -19.44 0.33 0.06
C THR A 72 -18.79 0.71 -1.28
N PRO A 73 -17.79 1.60 -1.30
CA PRO A 73 -17.11 1.99 -2.53
C PRO A 73 -16.27 0.83 -3.08
N THR A 74 -16.07 0.87 -4.40
CA THR A 74 -15.39 -0.15 -5.19
C THR A 74 -14.08 0.43 -5.70
N MET A 75 -13.03 0.43 -4.88
CA MET A 75 -11.63 0.80 -5.24
C MET A 75 -10.61 0.33 -4.17
N GLY A 76 -10.76 -0.87 -3.61
CA GLY A 76 -9.80 -1.39 -2.62
C GLY A 76 -8.36 -1.48 -3.14
N GLY A 77 -8.19 -1.70 -4.45
CA GLY A 77 -6.88 -1.73 -5.11
C GLY A 77 -6.08 -0.43 -4.95
N LEU A 78 -6.74 0.73 -4.92
CA LEU A 78 -6.07 2.02 -4.71
C LEU A 78 -5.40 2.10 -3.33
N MET A 79 -6.04 1.54 -2.30
CA MET A 79 -5.48 1.47 -0.94
C MET A 79 -4.26 0.55 -0.90
N ILE A 80 -4.35 -0.60 -1.58
CA ILE A 80 -3.23 -1.56 -1.67
C ILE A 80 -2.05 -0.91 -2.39
N LEU A 81 -2.28 -0.29 -3.54
CA LEU A 81 -1.24 0.33 -4.36
C LEU A 81 -0.58 1.50 -3.64
N SER A 82 -1.36 2.39 -3.01
CA SER A 82 -0.78 3.52 -2.26
C SER A 82 0.08 3.06 -1.08
N GLY A 83 -0.35 2.04 -0.33
CA GLY A 83 0.46 1.44 0.73
C GLY A 83 1.74 0.77 0.22
N ALA A 84 1.63 0.01 -0.87
CA ALA A 84 2.77 -0.68 -1.49
C ALA A 84 3.79 0.32 -2.07
N VAL A 85 3.35 1.33 -2.82
CA VAL A 85 4.22 2.37 -3.39
C VAL A 85 4.96 3.10 -2.28
N THR A 86 4.25 3.51 -1.22
CA THR A 86 4.86 4.21 -0.09
C THR A 86 5.94 3.35 0.59
N SER A 87 5.66 2.07 0.85
CA SER A 87 6.62 1.19 1.51
C SER A 87 7.83 0.89 0.62
N ILE A 88 7.63 0.70 -0.70
CA ILE A 88 8.71 0.50 -1.67
C ILE A 88 9.62 1.72 -1.70
N LEU A 89 9.08 2.94 -1.79
CA LEU A 89 9.89 4.16 -1.83
C LEU A 89 10.71 4.37 -0.54
N MET A 90 10.16 3.97 0.61
CA MET A 90 10.86 4.06 1.89
C MET A 90 11.98 3.03 2.01
N TRP A 91 11.70 1.74 1.77
CA TRP A 91 12.56 0.62 2.18
C TRP A 91 13.43 0.03 1.06
N SER A 92 13.05 0.20 -0.20
CA SER A 92 13.80 -0.36 -1.33
C SER A 92 15.08 0.44 -1.64
N ASN A 93 15.98 -0.19 -2.39
CA ASN A 93 17.13 0.49 -2.97
C ASN A 93 16.70 1.19 -4.27
N LEU A 94 16.51 2.51 -4.19
CA LEU A 94 16.09 3.33 -5.34
C LEU A 94 17.18 3.55 -6.40
N ALA A 95 18.43 3.17 -6.12
CA ALA A 95 19.47 3.13 -7.15
C ALA A 95 19.33 1.90 -8.07
N ASN A 96 18.50 0.92 -7.70
CA ASN A 96 18.27 -0.27 -8.49
C ASN A 96 17.19 -0.02 -9.55
N GLY A 97 17.56 -0.08 -10.84
CA GLY A 97 16.64 0.09 -11.96
C GLY A 97 15.48 -0.92 -11.97
N TYR A 98 15.68 -2.15 -11.48
CA TYR A 98 14.61 -3.15 -11.39
C TYR A 98 13.45 -2.70 -10.48
N VAL A 99 13.74 -1.97 -9.40
CA VAL A 99 12.70 -1.43 -8.52
C VAL A 99 11.80 -0.47 -9.29
N TRP A 100 12.39 0.41 -10.09
CA TRP A 100 11.65 1.36 -10.91
C TRP A 100 10.85 0.68 -12.01
N CYS A 101 11.41 -0.34 -12.67
CA CYS A 101 10.67 -1.12 -13.67
C CYS A 101 9.42 -1.77 -13.06
N VAL A 102 9.56 -2.46 -11.92
CA VAL A 102 8.44 -3.11 -11.25
C VAL A 102 7.43 -2.08 -10.74
N LEU A 103 7.90 -0.99 -10.14
CA LEU A 103 7.03 0.08 -9.64
C LEU A 103 6.23 0.72 -10.78
N PHE A 104 6.87 1.00 -11.91
CA PHE A 104 6.24 1.55 -13.11
C PHE A 104 5.16 0.61 -13.64
N VAL A 105 5.47 -0.67 -13.85
CA VAL A 105 4.49 -1.66 -14.34
C VAL A 105 3.34 -1.80 -13.35
N THR A 106 3.62 -1.87 -12.05
CA THR A 106 2.60 -2.02 -11.01
C THR A 106 1.63 -0.83 -10.99
N ILE A 107 2.14 0.40 -11.13
CA ILE A 107 1.30 1.60 -11.16
C ILE A 107 0.55 1.70 -12.51
N ALA A 108 1.21 1.42 -13.63
CA ALA A 108 0.63 1.51 -14.96
C ALA A 108 -0.55 0.56 -15.17
N PHE A 109 -0.49 -0.64 -14.59
CA PHE A 109 -1.56 -1.65 -14.66
C PHE A 109 -2.46 -1.68 -13.40
N GLY A 110 -2.26 -0.74 -12.46
CA GLY A 110 -2.95 -0.71 -11.18
C GLY A 110 -4.32 -0.01 -11.18
N ALA A 111 -4.75 0.51 -12.33
CA ALA A 111 -6.00 1.23 -12.55
C ALA A 111 -6.78 0.62 -13.73
#